data_AF-E1RIN0-F1
#
_entry.id   AF-E1RIN0-F1
#
_cell.length_a   1.000
_cell.length_b   1.000
_cell.length_c   1.000
_cell.angle_alpha   90.00
_cell.angle_beta   90.00
_cell.angle_gamma   90.00
#
_symmetry.space_group_name_H-M   'P 1'
#
loop_
_entity.id
_entity.type
_entity.pdbx_description
1 polymer ?
#
loop_
_entity_poly.entity_id
_entity_poly.type
_entity_poly.pdbx_seq_one_letter_code
_entity_poly.pdbx_strand_id
1 'polypeptide(L)'
;MMDNKKFMIIGIIVALIIGILAVFLASGDPDGLESTALVVQDEKSILGASPEDGDAEAIGTGTFTYESPLPDYTMGESAGTAGAIVALIIGIFITFGLIIGVTWAVTSKTSKS
;
A
#
# COMPACT_ATOMS: atom_id res chain seq x y z
N MET A 1 -22.79 13.48 -25.04
CA MET A 1 -22.95 12.91 -23.69
C MET A 1 -22.25 11.56 -23.71
N MET A 2 -21.22 11.35 -22.90
CA MET A 2 -20.46 10.10 -22.93
C MET A 2 -21.18 9.04 -22.09
N ASP A 3 -21.32 7.83 -22.61
CA ASP A 3 -21.99 6.74 -21.89
C ASP A 3 -21.27 6.46 -20.57
N ASN A 4 -22.01 6.29 -19.48
CA ASN A 4 -21.45 6.04 -18.14
C ASN A 4 -20.49 4.84 -18.10
N LYS A 5 -20.76 3.80 -18.90
CA LYS A 5 -19.84 2.65 -19.07
C LYS A 5 -18.49 3.05 -19.67
N LYS A 6 -18.49 3.93 -20.68
CA LYS A 6 -17.25 4.43 -21.30
C LYS A 6 -16.47 5.31 -20.33
N PHE A 7 -17.16 6.18 -19.58
CA PHE A 7 -16.53 6.99 -18.53
C PHE A 7 -15.85 6.12 -17.46
N MET A 8 -16.55 5.10 -16.95
CA MET A 8 -16.00 4.17 -15.96
C MET A 8 -14.80 3.39 -16.49
N ILE A 9 -14.88 2.87 -17.73
CA ILE A 9 -13.77 2.14 -18.36
C ILE A 9 -12.55 3.06 -18.53
N ILE A 10 -12.75 4.28 -19.02
CA ILE A 10 -11.67 5.26 -19.18
C ILE A 10 -11.05 5.59 -17.81
N GLY A 11 -11.87 5.81 -16.78
CA GLY A 11 -11.39 6.07 -15.42
C GLY A 11 -10.53 4.94 -14.85
N ILE A 12 -10.95 3.68 -15.04
CA ILE A 12 -10.17 2.51 -14.61
C ILE A 12 -8.86 2.42 -15.37
N ILE A 13 -8.88 2.61 -16.69
CA ILE A 13 -7.66 2.61 -17.52
C ILE A 13 -6.69 3.69 -17.05
N VAL A 14 -7.17 4.91 -16.82
CA VAL A 14 -6.35 6.02 -16.32
C VAL A 14 -5.79 5.71 -14.93
N ALA A 15 -6.60 5.16 -14.02
CA ALA A 15 -6.16 4.80 -12.67
C ALA A 15 -5.07 3.71 -12.70
N LEU A 16 -5.21 2.69 -13.56
CA LEU A 16 -4.19 1.65 -13.74
C LEU A 16 -2.90 2.23 -14.34
N ILE A 17 -3.01 3.11 -15.34
CA ILE A 17 -1.86 3.80 -15.92
C ILE A 17 -1.13 4.62 -14.85
N ILE A 18 -1.86 5.42 -14.06
CA ILE A 18 -1.28 6.22 -12.99
C ILE A 18 -0.64 5.31 -11.92
N GLY A 19 -1.31 4.23 -11.51
CA GLY A 19 -0.78 3.30 -10.51
C GLY A 19 0.53 2.63 -10.95
N ILE A 20 0.63 2.22 -12.22
CA ILE A 20 1.85 1.63 -12.78
C ILE A 20 2.94 2.70 -12.94
N LEU A 21 2.60 3.85 -13.55
CA LEU A 21 3.56 4.93 -13.75
C LEU A 21 4.06 5.49 -12.43
N ALA A 22 3.25 5.52 -11.37
CA ALA A 22 3.65 6.00 -10.06
C ALA A 22 4.78 5.15 -9.46
N VAL A 23 4.79 3.83 -9.66
CA VAL A 23 5.90 2.97 -9.20
C VAL A 23 7.21 3.35 -9.87
N PHE A 24 7.18 3.58 -11.19
CA PHE A 24 8.38 3.97 -11.95
C PHE A 24 8.76 5.46 -11.79
N LEU A 25 7.80 6.34 -11.48
CA LEU A 25 8.01 7.76 -11.21
C LEU A 25 8.40 8.05 -9.76
N ALA A 26 8.20 7.10 -8.84
CA ALA A 26 8.48 7.27 -7.42
C ALA A 26 9.98 7.41 -7.08
N SER A 27 10.88 7.11 -8.01
CA SER A 27 12.31 7.52 -8.09
C SER A 27 13.17 6.36 -8.61
N GLY A 28 14.31 6.69 -9.21
CA GLY A 28 15.41 5.75 -9.38
C GLY A 28 16.14 5.56 -8.04
N ASP A 29 16.74 4.37 -7.91
CA ASP A 29 17.56 3.86 -6.83
C ASP A 29 18.10 4.95 -5.87
N PRO A 30 17.53 5.09 -4.65
CA PRO A 30 16.53 4.23 -4.01
C PRO A 30 15.06 4.58 -4.39
N ASP A 31 14.19 3.58 -4.41
CA ASP A 31 12.75 3.75 -4.63
C ASP A 31 12.07 4.51 -3.46
N GLY A 32 10.77 4.81 -3.57
CA GLY A 32 10.07 5.57 -2.52
C GLY A 32 10.05 4.88 -1.15
N LEU A 33 10.04 3.55 -1.10
CA LEU A 33 10.05 2.79 0.15
C LEU A 33 11.46 2.72 0.73
N GLU A 34 12.47 2.45 -0.09
CA GLU A 34 13.89 2.44 0.24
C GLU A 34 14.36 3.83 0.71
N SER A 35 13.95 4.90 0.03
CA SER A 35 14.23 6.26 0.49
C SER A 35 13.59 6.54 1.85
N THR A 36 12.43 5.95 2.15
CA THR A 36 11.80 6.11 3.46
C THR A 36 12.56 5.30 4.51
N ALA A 37 13.04 4.12 4.15
CA ALA A 37 13.92 3.31 5.00
C ALA A 37 15.21 4.08 5.36
N LEU A 38 15.89 4.70 4.40
CA LEU A 38 17.09 5.52 4.66
C LEU A 38 16.82 6.73 5.56
N VAL A 39 15.62 7.32 5.48
CA VAL A 39 15.24 8.41 6.41
C VAL A 39 15.05 7.88 7.82
N VAL A 40 14.41 6.72 7.96
CA VAL A 40 14.23 6.06 9.26
C VAL A 40 15.57 5.64 9.86
N GLN A 41 16.56 5.33 9.03
CA GLN A 41 17.93 5.03 9.42
C GLN A 41 18.77 6.25 9.83
N ASP A 42 18.20 7.46 9.78
CA ASP A 42 18.91 8.74 9.93
C ASP A 42 20.05 8.94 8.90
N GLU A 43 20.12 8.13 7.83
CA GLU A 43 21.11 8.24 6.76
C GLU A 43 20.70 9.27 5.69
N LYS A 44 19.40 9.60 5.63
CA LYS A 44 18.83 10.53 4.66
C LYS A 44 17.87 11.52 5.32
N SER A 45 17.91 12.78 4.89
CA SER A 45 16.86 13.75 5.24
C SER A 45 15.64 13.61 4.32
N ILE A 46 14.43 13.94 4.81
CA ILE A 46 13.16 13.86 4.06
C ILE A 46 13.26 14.48 2.65
N LEU A 47 13.99 15.60 2.53
CA LEU A 47 14.22 16.31 1.26
C LEU A 47 15.68 16.23 0.79
N GLY A 48 16.53 15.48 1.48
CA GLY A 48 17.94 15.31 1.14
C GLY A 48 18.15 14.31 0.01
N ALA A 49 19.31 14.41 -0.65
CA ALA A 49 19.77 13.39 -1.58
C ALA A 49 20.05 12.08 -0.85
N SER A 50 19.89 10.95 -1.54
CA SER A 50 20.28 9.65 -0.99
C SER A 50 21.81 9.52 -0.97
N PRO A 51 22.40 9.04 0.14
CA PRO A 51 23.83 8.75 0.21
C PRO A 51 24.20 7.60 -0.74
N GLU A 52 25.40 7.65 -1.33
CA GLU A 52 25.90 6.59 -2.24
C GLU A 52 26.19 5.27 -1.53
N ASP A 53 26.52 5.32 -0.24
CA ASP A 53 26.85 4.15 0.59
C ASP A 53 25.68 3.67 1.48
N GLY A 54 24.49 4.28 1.35
CA GLY A 54 23.36 3.96 2.22
C GLY A 54 22.73 2.61 1.92
N ASP A 55 22.46 1.82 2.95
CA ASP A 55 21.88 0.47 2.82
C ASP A 55 20.40 0.48 3.22
N ALA A 56 19.52 0.69 2.25
CA ALA A 56 18.08 0.68 2.47
C ALA A 56 17.53 -0.69 2.95
N GLU A 57 18.28 -1.78 2.74
CA GLU A 57 17.92 -3.14 3.15
C GLU A 57 18.44 -3.50 4.55
N ALA A 58 19.19 -2.60 5.22
CA ALA A 58 19.73 -2.83 6.56
C ALA A 58 18.65 -2.99 7.65
N ILE A 59 17.40 -2.59 7.38
CA ILE A 59 16.29 -2.72 8.32
C ILE A 59 15.91 -4.20 8.49
N GLY A 60 16.13 -4.72 9.70
CA GLY A 60 15.76 -6.10 10.04
C GLY A 60 16.84 -7.15 9.77
N THR A 61 18.03 -6.75 9.29
CA THR A 61 19.18 -7.64 9.09
C THR A 61 20.12 -7.71 10.30
N GLY A 62 19.83 -6.94 11.35
CA GLY A 62 20.62 -6.89 12.60
C GLY A 62 21.63 -5.74 12.67
N THR A 63 21.85 -5.02 11.56
CA THR A 63 22.69 -3.81 11.52
C THR A 63 21.91 -2.57 11.94
N PHE A 64 20.62 -2.50 11.57
CA PHE A 64 19.72 -1.44 11.99
C PHE A 64 18.38 -2.02 12.46
N THR A 65 17.92 -1.59 13.63
CA THR A 65 16.64 -2.02 14.22
C THR A 65 15.72 -0.82 14.39
N TYR A 66 14.60 -0.82 13.66
CA TYR A 66 13.55 0.16 13.83
C TYR A 66 12.40 -0.44 14.63
N GLU A 67 12.00 0.22 15.71
CA GLU A 67 10.80 -0.14 16.45
C GLU A 67 9.60 0.56 15.81
N SER A 68 8.73 -0.23 15.18
CA SER A 68 7.49 0.28 14.58
C SER A 68 6.66 1.04 15.62
N PRO A 69 6.04 2.20 15.28
CA PRO A 69 5.11 2.91 16.17
C PRO A 69 3.91 2.06 16.60
N LEU A 70 3.63 0.97 15.87
CA LEU A 70 2.64 -0.04 16.21
C LEU A 70 3.32 -1.43 16.22
N PRO A 71 4.16 -1.72 17.24
CA PRO A 71 4.95 -2.95 17.27
C PRO A 71 4.04 -4.19 17.43
N ASP A 72 2.93 -4.03 18.16
CA ASP A 72 1.91 -5.06 18.38
C ASP A 72 1.03 -5.35 17.14
N TYR A 73 1.17 -4.57 16.06
CA TYR A 73 0.46 -4.83 14.80
C TYR A 73 1.13 -5.90 13.94
N THR A 74 2.33 -6.34 14.33
CA THR A 74 3.01 -7.47 13.70
C THR A 74 2.33 -8.78 14.10
N MET A 75 2.23 -9.73 13.18
CA MET A 75 1.64 -11.06 13.46
C MET A 75 2.61 -11.99 14.22
N GLY A 76 3.48 -11.41 15.04
CA GLY A 76 4.58 -12.10 15.72
C GLY A 76 5.61 -12.72 14.76
N GLU A 77 6.68 -13.29 15.34
CA GLU A 77 7.74 -13.98 14.60
C GLU A 77 7.24 -15.21 13.83
N SER A 78 6.09 -15.78 14.20
CA SER A 78 5.58 -17.04 13.64
C SER A 78 4.94 -16.90 12.26
N ALA A 79 4.42 -15.72 11.90
CA ALA A 79 3.77 -15.48 10.62
C ALA A 79 4.64 -14.64 9.67
N GLY A 80 5.52 -13.79 10.22
CA GLY A 80 6.44 -12.95 9.45
C GLY A 80 5.77 -12.07 8.39
N THR A 81 6.56 -11.58 7.42
CA THR A 81 6.08 -10.74 6.30
C THR A 81 5.04 -11.47 5.45
N ALA A 82 5.19 -12.78 5.27
CA ALA A 82 4.23 -13.59 4.52
C ALA A 82 2.84 -13.58 5.17
N GLY A 83 2.76 -13.69 6.49
CA GLY A 83 1.51 -13.60 7.25
C GLY A 83 0.85 -12.23 7.13
N ALA A 84 1.64 -11.16 7.17
CA ALA A 84 1.14 -9.79 6.98
C ALA A 84 0.51 -9.61 5.58
N ILE A 85 1.17 -10.11 4.53
CA ILE A 85 0.65 -10.08 3.15
C ILE A 85 -0.66 -10.86 3.05
N VAL A 86 -0.71 -12.08 3.61
CA VAL A 86 -1.91 -12.91 3.60
C VAL A 86 -3.07 -12.24 4.34
N ALA A 87 -2.82 -11.67 5.52
CA ALA A 87 -3.83 -10.95 6.29
C ALA A 87 -4.35 -9.71 5.54
N LEU A 88 -3.49 -8.98 4.85
CA LEU A 88 -3.86 -7.83 4.03
C LEU A 88 -4.79 -8.25 2.88
N ILE A 89 -4.44 -9.32 2.16
CA ILE A 89 -5.27 -9.85 1.07
C ILE A 89 -6.64 -10.28 1.61
N ILE A 90 -6.69 -11.01 2.72
CA ILE A 90 -7.94 -11.43 3.36
C ILE A 90 -8.78 -10.21 3.79
N GLY A 91 -8.14 -9.21 4.40
CA GLY A 91 -8.80 -7.97 4.83
C GLY A 91 -9.46 -7.21 3.67
N ILE A 92 -8.81 -7.17 2.49
CA ILE A 92 -9.39 -6.59 1.27
C ILE A 92 -10.67 -7.34 0.88
N PHE A 93 -10.63 -8.67 0.82
CA PHE A 93 -11.80 -9.47 0.44
C PHE A 93 -12.95 -9.33 1.44
N ILE A 94 -12.67 -9.31 2.75
CA ILE A 94 -13.69 -9.08 3.79
C ILE A 94 -14.32 -7.70 3.62
N THR A 95 -13.51 -6.66 3.45
CA THR A 95 -13.98 -5.29 3.28
C THR A 95 -14.83 -5.16 2.02
N PHE A 96 -14.39 -5.75 0.92
CA PHE A 96 -15.13 -5.76 -0.34
C PHE A 96 -16.49 -6.47 -0.20
N GLY A 97 -16.50 -7.64 0.47
CA GLY A 97 -17.72 -8.37 0.78
C GLY A 97 -18.69 -7.58 1.66
N LEU A 98 -18.17 -6.87 2.67
CA LEU A 98 -18.97 -6.01 3.54
C LEU A 98 -19.61 -4.86 2.77
N ILE A 99 -18.86 -4.17 1.91
CA ILE A 99 -19.39 -3.06 1.11
C ILE A 99 -20.48 -3.55 0.17
N ILE A 100 -20.27 -4.69 -0.50
CA ILE A 100 -21.30 -5.31 -1.36
C ILE A 100 -22.53 -5.67 -0.52
N GLY A 101 -22.35 -6.31 0.62
CA GLY A 101 -23.44 -6.73 1.51
C GLY A 101 -24.27 -5.54 2.00
N VAL A 102 -23.61 -4.48 2.47
CA VAL A 102 -24.27 -3.25 2.92
C VAL A 102 -25.01 -2.57 1.77
N THR A 103 -24.36 -2.42 0.62
CA THR A 103 -24.98 -1.79 -0.57
C THR A 103 -26.20 -2.57 -1.03
N TRP A 104 -26.14 -3.90 -1.03
CA TRP A 104 -27.26 -4.77 -1.38
C TRP A 104 -28.41 -4.66 -0.37
N ALA A 105 -28.12 -4.63 0.92
CA ALA A 105 -29.12 -4.47 1.98
C ALA A 105 -29.84 -3.12 1.90
N VAL A 106 -29.13 -2.03 1.56
CA VAL A 106 -29.73 -0.70 1.38
C VAL A 106 -30.59 -0.66 0.12
N THR A 107 -30.08 -1.18 -1.01
CA THR A 107 -30.81 -1.14 -2.29
C THR A 107 -32.06 -2.02 -2.25
N SER A 108 -32.00 -3.20 -1.62
CA SER A 108 -33.14 -4.11 -1.47
C SER A 108 -34.28 -3.52 -0.63
N LYS A 109 -33.98 -2.64 0.34
CA LYS A 109 -35.01 -1.88 1.06
C LYS A 109 -35.65 -0.78 0.23
N THR A 110 -34.88 -0.15 -0.65
CA THR A 110 -35.35 1.00 -1.45
C THR A 110 -36.26 0.57 -2.61
N SER A 111 -36.07 -0.63 -3.16
CA SER A 111 -36.93 -1.20 -4.21
C SER A 111 -38.32 -1.66 -3.70
N LYS A 112 -38.54 -1.69 -2.38
CA LYS A 112 -39.76 -2.23 -1.76
C LYS A 112 -40.69 -1.13 -1.19
N SER A 113 -40.32 0.14 -1.36
CA SER A 113 -41.12 1.34 -1.07
C SER A 113 -41.56 2.00 -2.36
#